data_AF-A0A8C9E8L4-F1
#
_entry.id   AF-A0A8C9E8L4-F1
#
_cell.length_a   1.000
_cell.length_b   1.000
_cell.length_c   1.000
_cell.angle_alpha   90.00
_cell.angle_beta   90.00
_cell.angle_gamma   90.00
#
_symmetry.space_group_name_H-M   'P 1'
#
loop_
_entity.id
_entity.type
_entity.pdbx_description
1 polymer ?
#
loop_
_entity_poly.entity_id
_entity_poly.type
_entity_poly.pdbx_seq_one_letter_code
_entity_poly.pdbx_strand_id
1 'polypeptide(L)'
;MCRGGCMFAPTKTWRRWHRRVNTTQKRYAICSALAASALPAPAMSKGHHVEEVPELPLVVEDKVEGYKKTEEAVLLLKKLKAWNDIKKVYASQRMRAGKGKMRNRRRIKCRGPCIIYNEDSGIIKAFRNIPGITLLNVSKLNILKLAPGGHVGRFCIWAESAFRKLDELYGTWRKAASLKSNYNLPMHKMLNTDLSRILKNPEIQRALQAPRKKIHRRVLKKNPLKNLRIMLKLNPYAKTTRQNTILRQAKNHKIRMDRAAAALEAKSDEKGVPGKEPVVGKKGKKAVCLKKLKKPKKALVEKKAASEKILSH
;
A
#
# COMPACT_ATOMS: atom_id res chain seq x y z
N MET A 1 39.01 4.23 -30.71
CA MET A 1 37.68 3.66 -31.04
C MET A 1 37.51 3.80 -32.55
N CYS A 2 37.51 2.72 -33.33
CA CYS A 2 37.43 2.79 -34.80
C CYS A 2 36.06 2.31 -35.29
N ARG A 3 35.47 3.02 -36.28
CA ARG A 3 34.23 2.58 -36.95
C ARG A 3 34.52 1.28 -37.72
N GLY A 4 33.74 0.23 -37.49
CA GLY A 4 33.95 -1.09 -38.11
C GLY A 4 35.01 -1.97 -37.43
N GLY A 5 35.67 -1.49 -36.38
CA GLY A 5 36.63 -2.28 -35.59
C GLY A 5 35.96 -3.30 -34.66
N CYS A 6 36.78 -4.04 -33.91
CA CYS A 6 36.28 -5.02 -32.95
C CYS A 6 35.61 -4.34 -31.72
N MET A 7 34.60 -5.00 -31.16
CA MET A 7 33.96 -4.56 -29.91
C MET A 7 34.88 -4.81 -28.72
N PHE A 8 34.92 -3.89 -27.76
CA PHE A 8 35.59 -4.11 -26.48
C PHE A 8 34.93 -5.27 -25.70
N ALA A 9 35.76 -6.16 -25.13
CA ALA A 9 35.33 -7.37 -24.44
C ALA A 9 34.28 -8.21 -25.22
N PRO A 10 34.66 -8.81 -26.36
CA PRO A 10 33.76 -9.66 -27.14
C PRO A 10 33.14 -10.78 -26.29
N THR A 11 31.85 -11.04 -26.49
CA THR A 11 31.13 -12.08 -25.73
C THR A 11 31.73 -13.44 -26.00
N LYS A 12 32.24 -14.09 -24.95
CA LYS A 12 32.87 -15.41 -25.04
C LYS A 12 31.84 -16.53 -24.89
N THR A 13 32.11 -17.65 -25.55
CA THR A 13 31.28 -18.86 -25.51
C THR A 13 31.23 -19.48 -24.12
N TRP A 14 32.34 -19.42 -23.37
CA TRP A 14 32.47 -20.00 -22.02
C TRP A 14 31.84 -19.18 -20.87
N ARG A 15 30.96 -18.22 -21.18
CA ARG A 15 30.18 -17.53 -20.14
C ARG A 15 29.38 -18.58 -19.34
N ARG A 16 29.34 -18.46 -18.01
CA ARG A 16 28.57 -19.36 -17.14
C ARG A 16 27.06 -19.10 -17.25
N TRP A 17 26.42 -19.66 -18.28
CA TRP A 17 24.98 -19.53 -18.55
C TRP A 17 24.11 -20.33 -17.58
N HIS A 18 24.54 -21.56 -17.27
CA HIS A 18 23.78 -22.50 -16.46
C HIS A 18 24.01 -22.29 -14.96
N ARG A 19 22.94 -22.38 -14.17
CA ARG A 19 22.97 -22.26 -12.70
C ARG A 19 22.38 -23.51 -12.07
N ARG A 20 23.17 -24.21 -11.25
CA ARG A 20 22.72 -25.37 -10.47
C ARG A 20 21.97 -24.88 -9.23
N VAL A 21 20.89 -25.56 -8.90
CA VAL A 21 20.09 -25.35 -7.69
C VAL A 21 19.93 -26.69 -7.00
N ASN A 22 19.97 -26.69 -5.66
CA ASN A 22 19.87 -27.89 -4.84
C ASN A 22 18.53 -28.60 -5.06
N THR A 23 18.56 -29.93 -5.02
CA THR A 23 17.36 -30.77 -5.20
C THR A 23 16.31 -30.52 -4.13
N THR A 24 16.74 -30.34 -2.88
CA THR A 24 15.87 -29.99 -1.74
C THR A 24 15.17 -28.65 -1.95
N GLN A 25 15.89 -27.61 -2.40
CA GLN A 25 15.31 -26.31 -2.72
C GLN A 25 14.32 -26.37 -3.90
N LYS A 26 14.63 -27.15 -4.95
CA LYS A 26 13.70 -27.37 -6.06
C LYS A 26 12.41 -28.04 -5.58
N ARG A 27 12.52 -29.07 -4.74
CA ARG A 27 11.36 -29.78 -4.16
C ARG A 27 10.54 -28.86 -3.27
N TYR A 28 11.20 -28.06 -2.42
CA TYR A 28 10.55 -27.04 -1.59
C TYR A 28 9.72 -26.06 -2.44
N ALA A 29 10.31 -25.53 -3.51
CA ALA A 29 9.62 -24.60 -4.41
C ALA A 29 8.39 -25.22 -5.08
N ILE A 30 8.46 -26.51 -5.46
CA ILE A 30 7.30 -27.23 -6.00
C ILE A 30 6.21 -27.36 -4.93
N CYS A 31 6.54 -27.81 -3.72
CA CYS A 31 5.57 -27.91 -2.62
C CYS A 31 4.91 -26.56 -2.31
N SER A 32 5.68 -25.46 -2.26
CA SER A 32 5.12 -24.12 -2.06
C SER A 32 4.20 -23.69 -3.20
N ALA A 33 4.55 -23.99 -4.46
CA ALA A 33 3.72 -23.66 -5.60
C ALA A 33 2.40 -24.46 -5.62
N LEU A 34 2.45 -25.74 -5.24
CA LEU A 34 1.28 -26.60 -5.11
C LEU A 34 0.35 -26.14 -3.98
N ALA A 35 0.89 -25.88 -2.79
CA ALA A 35 0.12 -25.38 -1.66
C ALA A 35 -0.57 -24.03 -2.00
N ALA A 36 0.15 -23.12 -2.66
CA ALA A 36 -0.43 -21.86 -3.11
C ALA A 36 -1.52 -22.03 -4.17
N SER A 37 -1.47 -23.10 -4.98
CA SER A 37 -2.49 -23.39 -6.00
C SER A 37 -3.79 -23.94 -5.41
N ALA A 38 -3.79 -24.40 -4.16
CA ALA A 38 -4.99 -24.83 -3.46
C ALA A 38 -5.75 -23.66 -2.79
N LEU A 39 -5.13 -22.49 -2.67
CA LEU A 39 -5.75 -21.32 -2.06
C LEU A 39 -6.41 -20.42 -3.14
N PRO A 40 -7.68 -20.03 -2.98
CA PRO A 40 -8.36 -19.16 -3.95
C PRO A 40 -7.70 -17.78 -4.12
N ALA A 41 -7.30 -17.14 -3.02
CA ALA A 41 -6.77 -15.79 -3.05
C ALA A 41 -5.48 -15.64 -3.91
N PRO A 42 -4.45 -16.50 -3.79
CA PRO A 42 -3.32 -16.50 -4.72
C PRO A 42 -3.72 -16.70 -6.18
N ALA A 43 -4.65 -17.62 -6.48
CA ALA A 43 -5.12 -17.87 -7.84
C ALA A 43 -5.79 -16.65 -8.48
N MET A 44 -6.64 -15.95 -7.72
CA MET A 44 -7.28 -14.71 -8.15
C MET A 44 -6.28 -13.56 -8.28
N SER A 45 -5.34 -13.40 -7.34
CA SER A 45 -4.30 -12.36 -7.39
C SER A 45 -3.37 -12.51 -8.60
N LYS A 46 -3.13 -13.74 -9.04
CA LYS A 46 -2.38 -14.04 -10.27
C LYS A 46 -3.14 -13.59 -11.52
N GLY A 47 -4.46 -13.49 -11.42
CA GLY A 47 -5.36 -13.06 -12.46
C GLY A 47 -6.05 -14.22 -13.18
N HIS A 48 -6.25 -15.38 -12.56
CA HIS A 48 -7.11 -16.42 -13.12
C HIS A 48 -8.59 -16.10 -12.82
N HIS A 49 -9.47 -16.38 -13.79
CA HIS A 49 -10.93 -16.29 -13.57
C HIS A 49 -11.44 -17.60 -12.98
N VAL A 50 -11.62 -17.62 -11.64
CA VAL A 50 -12.06 -18.80 -10.87
C VAL A 50 -13.36 -18.56 -10.10
N GLU A 51 -14.06 -17.45 -10.34
CA GLU A 51 -15.26 -17.02 -9.61
C GLU A 51 -16.43 -18.02 -9.73
N GLU A 52 -16.56 -18.64 -10.90
CA GLU A 52 -17.64 -19.59 -11.20
C GLU A 52 -17.24 -21.05 -10.92
N VAL A 53 -15.96 -21.32 -10.64
CA VAL A 53 -15.45 -22.68 -10.43
C VAL A 53 -15.98 -23.20 -9.08
N PRO A 54 -16.51 -24.44 -9.02
CA PRO A 54 -17.20 -24.93 -7.83
C PRO A 54 -16.28 -25.10 -6.62
N GLU A 55 -15.04 -25.56 -6.84
CA GLU A 55 -14.08 -25.87 -5.80
C GLU A 55 -12.64 -25.61 -6.24
N LEU A 56 -11.77 -25.36 -5.27
CA LEU A 56 -10.35 -25.15 -5.47
C LEU A 56 -9.63 -25.82 -4.28
N PRO A 57 -8.84 -26.88 -4.49
CA PRO A 57 -8.40 -27.48 -5.76
C PRO A 57 -9.49 -28.21 -6.54
N LEU A 58 -9.44 -28.15 -7.88
CA LEU A 58 -10.41 -28.82 -8.77
C LEU A 58 -9.90 -30.20 -9.18
N VAL A 59 -10.64 -31.25 -8.83
CA VAL A 59 -10.32 -32.66 -9.16
C VAL A 59 -11.38 -33.22 -10.11
N VAL A 60 -10.95 -33.94 -11.14
CA VAL A 60 -11.84 -34.57 -12.15
C VAL A 60 -11.55 -36.06 -12.28
N GLU A 61 -12.55 -36.83 -12.71
CA GLU A 61 -12.42 -38.27 -12.96
C GLU A 61 -11.31 -38.59 -13.96
N ASP A 62 -10.68 -39.76 -13.78
CA ASP A 62 -9.61 -40.25 -14.66
C ASP A 62 -10.05 -40.48 -16.12
N LYS A 63 -11.35 -40.49 -16.41
CA LYS A 63 -11.89 -40.53 -17.79
C LYS A 63 -11.35 -39.41 -18.67
N VAL A 64 -10.98 -38.27 -18.07
CA VAL A 64 -10.39 -37.12 -18.79
C VAL A 64 -9.03 -37.48 -19.41
N GLU A 65 -8.29 -38.43 -18.85
CA GLU A 65 -7.01 -38.89 -19.39
C GLU A 65 -7.17 -39.62 -20.75
N GLY A 66 -8.32 -40.25 -20.97
CA GLY A 66 -8.68 -40.99 -22.19
C GLY A 66 -9.24 -40.14 -23.34
N TYR A 67 -9.43 -38.82 -23.16
CA TYR A 67 -9.95 -37.95 -24.22
C TYR A 67 -9.01 -37.89 -25.41
N LYS A 68 -9.59 -38.02 -26.61
CA LYS A 68 -8.83 -37.98 -27.87
C LYS A 68 -9.11 -36.72 -28.69
N LYS A 69 -10.30 -36.13 -28.54
CA LYS A 69 -10.76 -34.99 -29.32
C LYS A 69 -10.71 -33.69 -28.52
N THR A 70 -10.36 -32.60 -29.19
CA THR A 70 -10.34 -31.25 -28.59
C THR A 70 -11.73 -30.75 -28.23
N GLU A 71 -12.76 -31.19 -28.94
CA GLU A 71 -14.15 -30.79 -28.69
C GLU A 71 -14.64 -31.27 -27.32
N GLU A 72 -14.34 -32.52 -26.96
CA GLU A 72 -14.62 -33.10 -25.64
C GLU A 72 -13.90 -32.32 -24.53
N ALA A 73 -12.63 -31.98 -24.74
CA ALA A 73 -11.84 -31.17 -23.82
C ALA A 73 -12.43 -29.76 -23.62
N VAL A 74 -12.88 -29.10 -24.69
CA VAL A 74 -13.56 -27.79 -24.62
C VAL A 74 -14.89 -27.91 -23.86
N LEU A 75 -15.66 -28.97 -24.13
CA LEU A 75 -16.94 -29.21 -23.46
C LEU A 75 -16.76 -29.45 -21.96
N LEU A 76 -15.73 -30.21 -21.57
CA LEU A 76 -15.34 -30.36 -20.16
C LEU A 76 -15.03 -29.01 -19.51
N LEU A 77 -14.17 -28.20 -20.13
CA LEU A 77 -13.75 -26.90 -19.56
C LEU A 77 -14.92 -25.91 -19.42
N LYS A 78 -15.92 -26.01 -20.30
CA LYS A 78 -17.18 -25.25 -20.16
C LYS A 78 -18.02 -25.77 -18.98
N LYS A 79 -18.16 -27.08 -18.83
CA LYS A 79 -18.89 -27.69 -17.70
C LYS A 79 -18.24 -27.38 -16.34
N LEU A 80 -16.91 -27.38 -16.29
CA LEU A 80 -16.13 -27.02 -15.10
C LEU A 80 -16.08 -25.50 -14.84
N LYS A 81 -16.72 -24.68 -15.70
CA LYS A 81 -16.72 -23.22 -15.63
C LYS A 81 -15.31 -22.58 -15.68
N ALA A 82 -14.32 -23.32 -16.14
CA ALA A 82 -12.93 -22.87 -16.36
C ALA A 82 -12.73 -22.15 -17.71
N TRP A 83 -13.75 -22.14 -18.56
CA TRP A 83 -13.67 -21.58 -19.91
C TRP A 83 -13.45 -20.05 -19.93
N ASN A 84 -13.89 -19.33 -18.89
CA ASN A 84 -13.68 -17.88 -18.79
C ASN A 84 -12.18 -17.51 -18.70
N ASP A 85 -11.36 -18.34 -18.04
CA ASP A 85 -9.90 -18.14 -18.02
C ASP A 85 -9.28 -18.33 -19.42
N ILE A 86 -9.84 -19.24 -20.22
CA ILE A 86 -9.39 -19.47 -21.61
C ILE A 86 -9.85 -18.33 -22.53
N LYS A 87 -11.08 -17.83 -22.38
CA LYS A 87 -11.55 -16.62 -23.08
C LYS A 87 -10.62 -15.43 -22.83
N LYS A 88 -10.16 -15.25 -21.58
CA LYS A 88 -9.13 -14.24 -21.25
C LYS A 88 -7.84 -14.48 -22.02
N VAL A 89 -7.39 -15.73 -22.13
CA VAL A 89 -6.20 -16.04 -22.93
C VAL A 89 -6.40 -15.65 -24.40
N TYR A 90 -7.56 -15.94 -25.00
CA TYR A 90 -7.88 -15.50 -26.36
C TYR A 90 -7.84 -13.97 -26.49
N ALA A 91 -8.49 -13.23 -25.59
CA ALA A 91 -8.49 -11.77 -25.59
C ALA A 91 -7.08 -11.17 -25.38
N SER A 92 -6.21 -11.86 -24.65
CA SER A 92 -4.84 -11.40 -24.35
C SER A 92 -3.85 -11.57 -25.51
N GLN A 93 -4.24 -12.26 -26.60
CA GLN A 93 -3.34 -12.54 -27.70
C GLN A 93 -2.97 -11.25 -28.44
N ARG A 94 -1.69 -10.89 -28.41
CA ARG A 94 -1.20 -9.69 -29.06
C ARG A 94 0.18 -9.87 -29.65
N MET A 95 0.55 -8.93 -30.52
CA MET A 95 1.89 -8.87 -31.13
C MET A 95 2.94 -8.44 -30.09
N ARG A 96 4.10 -9.09 -30.11
CA ARG A 96 5.22 -8.72 -29.22
C ARG A 96 5.80 -7.36 -29.63
N ALA A 97 6.03 -6.48 -28.66
CA ALA A 97 6.72 -5.22 -28.90
C ALA A 97 8.23 -5.44 -29.17
N GLY A 98 8.82 -4.59 -30.03
CA GLY A 98 10.26 -4.55 -30.28
C GLY A 98 10.83 -5.65 -31.20
N LYS A 99 12.15 -5.83 -31.12
CA LYS A 99 12.96 -6.68 -32.03
C LYS A 99 12.71 -8.19 -31.89
N GLY A 100 12.00 -8.62 -30.84
CA GLY A 100 11.66 -10.03 -30.64
C GLY A 100 10.81 -10.63 -31.76
N LYS A 101 10.05 -9.78 -32.49
CA LYS A 101 9.26 -10.20 -33.66
C LYS A 101 10.10 -10.85 -34.76
N MET A 102 11.32 -10.34 -34.98
CA MET A 102 12.27 -10.86 -35.98
C MET A 102 12.98 -12.14 -35.52
N ARG A 103 12.87 -12.52 -34.25
CA ARG A 103 13.58 -13.67 -33.65
C ARG A 103 12.60 -14.79 -33.26
N ASN A 104 11.69 -15.15 -34.18
CA ASN A 104 10.68 -16.22 -34.03
C ASN A 104 9.78 -16.13 -32.79
N ARG A 105 9.58 -14.92 -32.23
CA ARG A 105 8.78 -14.67 -31.01
C ARG A 105 7.71 -13.60 -31.24
N ARG A 106 7.03 -13.66 -32.39
CA ARG A 106 6.11 -12.64 -32.91
C ARG A 106 4.85 -12.42 -32.05
N ARG A 107 4.26 -13.49 -31.50
CA ARG A 107 3.02 -13.43 -30.70
C ARG A 107 3.28 -13.68 -29.21
N ILE A 108 2.48 -13.06 -28.35
CA ILE A 108 2.42 -13.29 -26.91
C ILE A 108 0.98 -13.52 -26.47
N LYS A 109 0.80 -14.31 -25.41
CA LYS A 109 -0.49 -14.63 -24.80
C LYS A 109 -0.31 -14.89 -23.30
N CYS A 110 -1.35 -14.70 -22.51
CA CYS A 110 -1.37 -15.10 -21.11
C CYS A 110 -1.31 -16.63 -20.96
N ARG A 111 -0.96 -17.08 -19.75
CA ARG A 111 -1.03 -18.49 -19.37
C ARG A 111 -2.40 -18.76 -18.77
N GLY A 112 -3.02 -19.85 -19.19
CA GLY A 112 -4.30 -20.31 -18.65
C GLY A 112 -4.10 -21.43 -17.63
N PRO A 113 -5.13 -22.28 -17.43
CA PRO A 113 -5.06 -23.36 -16.46
C PRO A 113 -3.96 -24.37 -16.78
N CYS A 114 -3.44 -25.01 -15.73
CA CYS A 114 -2.58 -26.16 -15.86
C CYS A 114 -3.38 -27.43 -15.63
N ILE A 115 -3.25 -28.42 -16.51
CA ILE A 115 -3.88 -29.73 -16.33
C ILE A 115 -2.80 -30.72 -15.91
N ILE A 116 -3.00 -31.36 -14.77
CA ILE A 116 -2.07 -32.30 -14.17
C ILE A 116 -2.67 -33.70 -14.21
N TYR A 117 -1.98 -34.59 -14.92
CA TYR A 117 -2.41 -35.97 -15.17
C TYR A 117 -1.33 -36.96 -14.69
N ASN A 118 -1.71 -38.21 -14.56
CA ASN A 118 -0.80 -39.31 -14.21
C ASN A 118 -0.30 -40.02 -15.47
N GLU A 119 -1.22 -40.51 -16.31
CA GLU A 119 -0.91 -41.25 -17.53
C GLU A 119 -1.42 -40.53 -18.79
N ASP A 120 -0.72 -40.73 -19.91
CA ASP A 120 -1.15 -40.13 -21.19
C ASP A 120 -1.83 -41.18 -22.06
N SER A 121 -3.15 -41.26 -21.96
CA SER A 121 -3.99 -42.11 -22.81
C SER A 121 -4.63 -41.35 -23.99
N GLY A 122 -4.15 -40.13 -24.27
CA GLY A 122 -4.70 -39.25 -25.31
C GLY A 122 -4.86 -37.80 -24.87
N ILE A 123 -4.86 -37.54 -23.56
CA ILE A 123 -5.05 -36.22 -22.95
C ILE A 123 -4.13 -35.15 -23.56
N ILE A 124 -2.88 -35.49 -23.88
CA ILE A 124 -1.98 -34.49 -24.49
C ILE A 124 -2.52 -34.02 -25.83
N LYS A 125 -3.01 -34.94 -26.66
CA LYS A 125 -3.56 -34.61 -27.99
C LYS A 125 -4.85 -33.81 -27.87
N ALA A 126 -5.72 -34.16 -26.92
CA ALA A 126 -6.98 -33.46 -26.70
C ALA A 126 -6.79 -32.01 -26.21
N PHE A 127 -5.82 -31.74 -25.33
CA PHE A 127 -5.68 -30.42 -24.69
C PHE A 127 -4.60 -29.52 -25.31
N ARG A 128 -3.61 -30.05 -26.05
CA ARG A 128 -2.46 -29.25 -26.56
C ARG A 128 -2.84 -28.11 -27.48
N ASN A 129 -3.95 -28.22 -28.20
CA ASN A 129 -4.36 -27.22 -29.20
C ASN A 129 -5.08 -26.01 -28.57
N ILE A 130 -5.58 -26.16 -27.33
CA ILE A 130 -6.30 -25.08 -26.65
C ILE A 130 -5.28 -24.04 -26.14
N PRO A 131 -5.40 -22.76 -26.52
CA PRO A 131 -4.39 -21.77 -26.17
C PRO A 131 -4.39 -21.48 -24.66
N GLY A 132 -3.19 -21.45 -24.09
CA GLY A 132 -2.98 -21.07 -22.69
C GLY A 132 -2.88 -22.25 -21.74
N ILE A 133 -3.48 -23.38 -22.11
CA ILE A 133 -3.38 -24.62 -21.34
C ILE A 133 -1.94 -25.10 -21.29
N THR A 134 -1.55 -25.64 -20.15
CA THR A 134 -0.27 -26.32 -19.99
C THR A 134 -0.52 -27.68 -19.39
N LEU A 135 0.09 -28.69 -19.99
CA LEU A 135 0.03 -30.07 -19.53
C LEU A 135 1.26 -30.39 -18.68
N LEU A 136 1.01 -31.07 -17.56
CA LEU A 136 2.02 -31.51 -16.60
C LEU A 136 1.70 -32.95 -16.18
N ASN A 137 2.73 -33.80 -16.15
CA ASN A 137 2.62 -35.10 -15.51
C ASN A 137 2.98 -34.95 -14.02
N VAL A 138 2.21 -35.57 -13.12
CA VAL A 138 2.43 -35.53 -11.66
C VAL A 138 3.82 -36.02 -11.24
N SER A 139 4.38 -36.99 -11.96
CA SER A 139 5.72 -37.54 -11.69
C SER A 139 6.83 -36.57 -12.12
N LYS A 140 6.53 -35.65 -13.06
CA LYS A 140 7.48 -34.73 -13.69
C LYS A 140 7.01 -33.28 -13.58
N LEU A 141 6.68 -32.85 -12.36
CA LEU A 141 6.27 -31.47 -12.08
C LEU A 141 7.41 -30.49 -12.34
N ASN A 142 7.07 -29.36 -12.98
CA ASN A 142 8.04 -28.33 -13.34
C ASN A 142 7.64 -26.98 -12.73
N ILE A 143 8.55 -26.44 -11.91
CA ILE A 143 8.35 -25.15 -11.25
C ILE A 143 8.12 -23.99 -12.22
N LEU A 144 8.77 -24.00 -13.40
CA LEU A 144 8.61 -22.95 -14.40
C LEU A 144 7.20 -22.91 -15.01
N LYS A 145 6.51 -24.06 -14.98
CA LYS A 145 5.12 -24.20 -15.43
C LYS A 145 4.13 -23.97 -14.29
N LEU A 146 4.44 -24.40 -13.06
CA LEU A 146 3.56 -24.18 -11.90
C LEU A 146 3.57 -22.70 -11.43
N ALA A 147 4.73 -22.04 -11.43
CA ALA A 147 4.89 -20.65 -11.03
C ALA A 147 5.48 -19.81 -12.18
N PRO A 148 4.72 -19.56 -13.27
CA PRO A 148 5.22 -18.84 -14.43
C PRO A 148 5.58 -17.39 -14.05
N GLY A 149 6.80 -16.97 -14.38
CA GLY A 149 7.31 -15.65 -14.01
C GLY A 149 7.68 -15.50 -12.53
N GLY A 150 7.74 -16.60 -11.77
CA GLY A 150 8.14 -16.59 -10.36
C GLY A 150 7.00 -16.29 -9.37
N HIS A 151 5.79 -15.93 -9.82
CA HIS A 151 4.64 -15.80 -8.93
C HIS A 151 3.85 -17.11 -8.84
N VAL A 152 3.55 -17.52 -7.60
CA VAL A 152 2.76 -18.71 -7.23
C VAL A 152 1.26 -18.50 -7.44
N GLY A 153 0.45 -19.54 -7.20
CA GLY A 153 -1.01 -19.46 -7.35
C GLY A 153 -1.47 -19.57 -8.80
N ARG A 154 -0.96 -20.53 -9.57
CA ARG A 154 -1.50 -20.83 -10.89
C ARG A 154 -2.70 -21.76 -10.75
N PHE A 155 -3.79 -21.50 -11.48
CA PHE A 155 -4.95 -22.37 -11.48
C PHE A 155 -4.60 -23.75 -12.07
N CYS A 156 -4.82 -24.81 -11.28
CA CYS A 156 -4.49 -26.19 -11.63
C CYS A 156 -5.75 -27.07 -11.56
N ILE A 157 -5.92 -27.93 -12.56
CA ILE A 157 -6.96 -28.94 -12.67
C ILE A 157 -6.28 -30.30 -12.58
N TRP A 158 -6.75 -31.15 -11.67
CA TRP A 158 -6.13 -32.44 -11.36
C TRP A 158 -7.00 -33.60 -11.83
N ALA A 159 -6.40 -34.60 -12.47
CA ALA A 159 -7.01 -35.93 -12.54
C ALA A 159 -6.99 -36.58 -11.14
N GLU A 160 -7.97 -37.43 -10.86
CA GLU A 160 -8.12 -38.11 -9.56
C GLU A 160 -6.88 -38.94 -9.20
N SER A 161 -6.42 -39.79 -10.12
CA SER A 161 -5.20 -40.59 -9.95
C SER A 161 -3.97 -39.72 -9.72
N ALA A 162 -3.87 -38.58 -10.42
CA ALA A 162 -2.78 -37.63 -10.24
C ALA A 162 -2.81 -36.98 -8.85
N PHE A 163 -4.01 -36.70 -8.32
CA PHE A 163 -4.18 -36.12 -6.99
C PHE A 163 -3.80 -37.14 -5.89
N ARG A 164 -4.29 -38.39 -6.00
CA ARG A 164 -3.94 -39.47 -5.07
C ARG A 164 -2.44 -39.75 -5.03
N LYS A 165 -1.78 -39.74 -6.20
CA LYS A 165 -0.33 -39.99 -6.33
C LYS A 165 0.55 -38.91 -5.68
N LEU A 166 0.03 -37.72 -5.36
CA LEU A 166 0.81 -36.70 -4.63
C LEU A 166 1.22 -37.17 -3.24
N ASP A 167 0.35 -37.91 -2.54
CA ASP A 167 0.63 -38.41 -1.20
C ASP A 167 1.79 -39.41 -1.21
N GLU A 168 1.83 -40.31 -2.19
CA GLU A 168 2.97 -41.22 -2.40
C GLU A 168 4.26 -40.47 -2.80
N LEU A 169 4.12 -39.41 -3.60
CA LEU A 169 5.25 -38.71 -4.21
C LEU A 169 5.92 -37.69 -3.29
N TYR A 170 5.19 -37.13 -2.32
CA TYR A 170 5.72 -36.15 -1.35
C TYR A 170 5.62 -36.62 0.11
N GLY A 171 4.73 -37.56 0.43
CA GLY A 171 4.47 -38.02 1.79
C GLY A 171 3.67 -37.03 2.63
N THR A 172 3.49 -37.38 3.89
CA THR A 172 2.97 -36.50 4.95
C THR A 172 4.07 -36.17 5.94
N TRP A 173 3.85 -35.27 6.90
CA TRP A 173 4.86 -35.00 7.93
C TRP A 173 5.20 -36.24 8.79
N ARG A 174 4.26 -37.19 8.92
CA ARG A 174 4.44 -38.43 9.68
C ARG A 174 5.08 -39.54 8.85
N LYS A 175 4.78 -39.61 7.56
CA LYS A 175 5.22 -40.67 6.64
C LYS A 175 6.03 -40.08 5.50
N ALA A 176 7.31 -40.47 5.41
CA ALA A 176 8.19 -40.04 4.32
C ALA A 176 7.66 -40.48 2.94
N ALA A 177 8.13 -39.81 1.88
CA ALA A 177 7.73 -40.12 0.52
C ALA A 177 8.16 -41.53 0.12
N SER A 178 7.28 -42.29 -0.56
CA SER A 178 7.61 -43.63 -1.06
C SER A 178 8.39 -43.57 -2.36
N LEU A 179 8.03 -42.66 -3.27
CA LEU A 179 8.64 -42.54 -4.60
C LEU A 179 9.93 -41.72 -4.64
N LYS A 180 10.32 -41.11 -3.51
CA LYS A 180 11.55 -40.31 -3.41
C LYS A 180 12.37 -40.75 -2.21
N SER A 181 13.57 -41.25 -2.49
CA SER A 181 14.55 -41.54 -1.44
C SER A 181 14.90 -40.28 -0.64
N ASN A 182 14.99 -40.46 0.68
CA ASN A 182 15.44 -39.45 1.65
C ASN A 182 14.73 -38.10 1.52
N TYR A 183 13.41 -38.11 1.34
CA TYR A 183 12.60 -36.91 1.26
C TYR A 183 11.42 -36.93 2.23
N ASN A 184 11.27 -35.84 2.97
CA ASN A 184 10.10 -35.56 3.79
C ASN A 184 9.64 -34.10 3.53
N LEU A 185 8.40 -33.79 3.89
CA LEU A 185 7.84 -32.45 3.77
C LEU A 185 8.61 -31.43 4.62
N PRO A 186 8.73 -30.18 4.15
CA PRO A 186 9.34 -29.12 4.94
C PRO A 186 8.52 -28.84 6.21
N MET A 187 9.23 -28.54 7.30
CA MET A 187 8.62 -28.10 8.55
C MET A 187 8.13 -26.65 8.44
N HIS A 188 6.93 -26.40 8.97
CA HIS A 188 6.41 -25.04 9.10
C HIS A 188 7.17 -24.32 10.23
N LYS A 189 7.46 -23.02 10.06
CA LYS A 189 8.06 -22.20 11.13
C LYS A 189 7.03 -21.79 12.19
N MET A 190 5.78 -21.65 11.78
CA MET A 190 4.64 -21.29 12.63
C MET A 190 3.48 -22.20 12.26
N LEU A 191 2.83 -22.80 13.25
CA LEU A 191 1.63 -23.62 13.07
C LEU A 191 0.42 -22.75 12.69
N ASN A 192 0.13 -21.75 13.53
CA ASN A 192 -0.95 -20.80 13.29
C ASN A 192 -0.39 -19.53 12.64
N THR A 193 -0.80 -19.25 11.40
CA THR A 193 -0.41 -18.04 10.67
C THR A 193 -1.41 -16.89 10.82
N ASP A 194 -2.55 -17.11 11.48
CA ASP A 194 -3.54 -16.05 11.74
C ASP A 194 -3.09 -15.18 12.91
N LEU A 195 -2.29 -14.17 12.56
CA LEU A 195 -1.78 -13.19 13.52
C LEU A 195 -2.91 -12.38 14.17
N SER A 196 -4.01 -12.12 13.47
CA SER A 196 -5.15 -11.36 14.01
C SER A 196 -5.77 -12.13 15.18
N ARG A 197 -5.97 -13.44 15.01
CA ARG A 197 -6.46 -14.31 16.08
C ARG A 197 -5.49 -14.42 17.23
N ILE A 198 -4.19 -14.59 16.95
CA ILE A 198 -3.15 -14.66 17.99
C ILE A 198 -3.15 -13.37 18.81
N LEU A 199 -3.08 -12.20 18.15
CA LEU A 199 -3.03 -10.91 18.83
C LEU A 199 -4.29 -10.64 19.65
N LYS A 200 -5.48 -11.06 19.18
CA LYS A 200 -6.74 -10.85 19.90
C LYS A 200 -7.04 -11.91 20.97
N ASN A 201 -6.16 -12.89 21.16
CA ASN A 201 -6.34 -13.93 22.18
C ASN A 201 -6.42 -13.27 23.58
N PRO A 202 -7.45 -13.57 24.41
CA PRO A 202 -7.58 -13.03 25.76
C PRO A 202 -6.36 -13.28 26.65
N GLU A 203 -5.64 -14.39 26.46
CA GLU A 203 -4.42 -14.71 27.21
C GLU A 203 -3.32 -13.66 26.97
N ILE A 204 -3.13 -13.25 25.70
CA ILE A 204 -2.18 -12.20 25.34
C ILE A 204 -2.71 -10.86 25.82
N GLN A 205 -3.99 -10.55 25.54
CA GLN A 205 -4.59 -9.26 25.89
C GLN A 205 -4.56 -8.99 27.39
N ARG A 206 -4.70 -10.01 28.25
CA ARG A 206 -4.61 -9.88 29.71
C ARG A 206 -3.23 -9.42 30.18
N ALA A 207 -2.16 -9.78 29.47
CA ALA A 207 -0.79 -9.39 29.81
C ALA A 207 -0.35 -8.05 29.20
N LEU A 208 -1.14 -7.48 28.27
CA LEU A 208 -0.77 -6.25 27.57
C LEU A 208 -1.10 -4.98 28.37
N GLN A 209 -0.25 -3.97 28.20
CA GLN A 209 -0.51 -2.62 28.71
C GLN A 209 -1.41 -1.82 27.77
N ALA A 210 -2.08 -0.79 28.30
CA ALA A 210 -2.90 0.11 27.51
C ALA A 210 -2.10 0.81 26.39
N PRO A 211 -2.60 0.85 25.15
CA PRO A 211 -1.86 1.40 24.02
C PRO A 211 -1.73 2.93 24.11
N ARG A 212 -0.50 3.43 24.05
CA ARG A 212 -0.20 4.88 24.02
C ARG A 212 -0.32 5.44 22.61
N LYS A 213 -1.54 5.77 22.18
CA LYS A 213 -1.82 6.30 20.82
C LYS A 213 -1.63 7.81 20.67
N LYS A 214 -1.23 8.52 21.74
CA LYS A 214 -1.07 9.98 21.71
C LYS A 214 0.21 10.37 20.98
N ILE A 215 0.07 10.99 19.82
CA ILE A 215 1.19 11.50 19.04
C ILE A 215 1.59 12.87 19.60
N HIS A 216 2.75 12.95 20.24
CA HIS A 216 3.33 14.21 20.70
C HIS A 216 4.10 14.88 19.56
N ARG A 217 3.48 15.88 18.94
CA ARG A 217 4.13 16.69 17.91
C ARG A 217 4.99 17.78 18.53
N ARG A 218 6.02 18.22 17.81
CA ARG A 218 6.83 19.37 18.19
C ARG A 218 5.92 20.58 18.38
N VAL A 219 5.91 21.11 19.59
CA VAL A 219 5.23 22.37 19.89
C VAL A 219 6.17 23.51 19.51
N LEU A 220 5.73 24.41 18.63
CA LEU A 220 6.50 25.61 18.31
C LEU A 220 6.65 26.48 19.56
N LYS A 221 7.90 26.72 19.99
CA LYS A 221 8.20 27.60 21.12
C LYS A 221 7.89 29.04 20.72
N LYS A 222 6.76 29.55 21.22
CA LYS A 222 6.38 30.95 21.06
C LYS A 222 7.10 31.80 22.11
N ASN A 223 7.60 32.98 21.71
CA ASN A 223 8.28 33.89 22.64
C ASN A 223 7.28 34.46 23.67
N PRO A 224 7.46 34.22 25.00
CA PRO A 224 6.54 34.70 26.04
C PRO A 224 6.49 36.22 26.17
N LEU A 225 7.60 36.92 25.90
CA LEU A 225 7.67 38.38 25.99
C LEU A 225 6.83 39.05 24.90
N LYS A 226 6.67 38.38 23.75
CA LYS A 226 5.85 38.86 22.63
C LYS A 226 4.42 38.29 22.66
N ASN A 227 4.19 37.14 23.30
CA ASN A 227 2.89 36.47 23.36
C ASN A 227 2.37 36.35 24.81
N LEU A 228 1.43 37.23 25.18
CA LEU A 228 0.87 37.30 26.54
C LEU A 228 0.29 35.97 27.02
N ARG A 229 -0.44 35.22 26.19
CA ARG A 229 -1.05 33.94 26.63
C ARG A 229 -0.01 32.89 26.98
N ILE A 230 1.13 32.90 26.30
CA ILE A 230 2.25 32.01 26.60
C ILE A 230 2.94 32.46 27.88
N MET A 231 3.11 33.78 28.09
CA MET A 231 3.58 34.32 29.36
C MET A 231 2.68 33.90 30.52
N LEU A 232 1.37 33.97 30.36
CA LEU A 232 0.41 33.58 31.40
C LEU A 232 0.38 32.07 31.63
N LYS A 233 0.55 31.27 30.57
CA LYS A 233 0.67 29.81 30.70
C LYS A 233 1.93 29.41 31.49
N LEU A 234 3.01 30.17 31.38
CA LEU A 234 4.27 29.91 32.08
C LEU A 234 4.32 30.56 33.48
N ASN A 235 3.80 31.78 33.60
CA ASN A 235 3.75 32.57 34.82
C ASN A 235 2.40 33.32 34.91
N PRO A 236 1.42 32.78 35.66
CA PRO A 236 0.11 33.40 35.84
C PRO A 236 0.17 34.78 36.52
N TYR A 237 1.13 34.98 37.43
CA TYR A 237 1.29 36.23 38.20
C TYR A 237 1.67 37.42 37.30
N ALA A 238 2.24 37.17 36.12
CA ALA A 238 2.53 38.22 35.13
C ALA A 238 1.28 39.02 34.71
N LYS A 239 0.06 38.46 34.85
CA LYS A 239 -1.19 39.20 34.64
C LYS A 239 -1.34 40.34 35.64
N THR A 240 -1.20 40.03 36.92
CA THR A 240 -1.36 40.96 38.04
C THR A 240 -0.27 42.03 37.99
N THR A 241 0.98 41.64 37.77
CA THR A 241 2.11 42.59 37.64
C THR A 241 1.89 43.57 36.49
N ARG A 242 1.40 43.09 35.34
CA ARG A 242 1.11 43.94 34.19
C ARG A 242 -0.07 44.89 34.43
N GLN A 243 -1.12 44.40 35.08
CA GLN A 243 -2.28 45.22 35.43
C GLN A 243 -1.89 46.33 36.41
N ASN A 244 -1.16 46.00 37.47
CA ASN A 244 -0.68 46.95 38.46
C ASN A 244 0.26 48.00 37.84
N THR A 245 1.14 47.60 36.92
CA THR A 245 2.03 48.54 36.22
C THR A 245 1.26 49.47 35.28
N ILE A 246 0.26 48.99 34.55
CA ILE A 246 -0.60 49.85 33.71
C ILE A 246 -1.37 50.87 34.56
N LEU A 247 -2.00 50.43 35.65
CA LEU A 247 -2.73 51.31 36.57
C LEU A 247 -1.79 52.38 37.17
N ARG A 248 -0.59 51.97 37.61
CA ARG A 248 0.44 52.89 38.13
C ARG A 248 0.89 53.90 37.08
N GLN A 249 1.14 53.47 35.84
CA GLN A 249 1.57 54.36 34.76
C GLN A 249 0.47 55.36 34.36
N ALA A 250 -0.78 54.92 34.25
CA ALA A 250 -1.91 55.80 33.96
C ALA A 250 -2.09 56.86 35.05
N LYS A 251 -1.97 56.47 36.33
CA LYS A 251 -1.99 57.39 37.47
C LYS A 251 -0.88 58.43 37.37
N ASN A 252 0.36 58.00 37.10
CA ASN A 252 1.51 58.90 36.98
C ASN A 252 1.39 59.86 35.78
N HIS A 253 0.88 59.37 34.64
CA HIS A 253 0.66 60.20 33.45
C HIS A 253 -0.39 61.29 33.72
N LYS A 254 -1.49 60.93 34.39
CA LYS A 254 -2.52 61.89 34.79
C LYS A 254 -1.93 62.98 35.67
N ILE A 255 -1.20 62.61 36.73
CA ILE A 255 -0.50 63.56 37.61
C ILE A 255 0.44 64.49 36.81
N ARG A 256 1.19 63.96 35.83
CA ARG A 256 2.09 64.77 35.00
C ARG A 256 1.33 65.75 34.10
N MET A 257 0.21 65.32 33.51
CA MET A 257 -0.62 66.18 32.67
C MET A 257 -1.31 67.27 33.49
N ASP A 258 -1.81 66.94 34.68
CA ASP A 258 -2.41 67.90 35.61
C ASP A 258 -1.35 68.93 36.06
N ARG A 259 -0.11 68.49 36.37
CA ARG A 259 1.02 69.39 36.66
C ARG A 259 1.43 70.26 35.47
N ALA A 260 1.42 69.71 34.25
CA ALA A 260 1.73 70.47 33.05
C ALA A 260 0.62 71.50 32.71
N ALA A 261 -0.65 71.17 32.98
CA ALA A 261 -1.78 72.08 32.86
C ALA A 261 -1.68 73.21 33.89
N ALA A 262 -1.44 72.89 35.17
CA ALA A 262 -1.21 73.89 36.21
C ALA A 262 0.00 74.79 35.92
N ALA A 263 1.07 74.26 35.32
CA ALA A 263 2.24 75.05 34.89
C ALA A 263 1.98 75.91 33.64
N LEU A 264 0.99 75.57 32.82
CA LEU A 264 0.52 76.40 31.71
C LEU A 264 -0.42 77.50 32.19
N GLU A 265 -1.31 77.21 33.15
CA GLU A 265 -2.16 78.21 33.81
C GLU A 265 -1.31 79.25 34.57
N ALA A 266 -0.31 78.81 35.33
CA ALA A 266 0.63 79.71 36.00
C ALA A 266 1.45 80.59 35.02
N LYS A 267 1.63 80.17 33.76
CA LYS A 267 2.28 80.97 32.72
C LYS A 267 1.33 81.92 31.99
N SER A 268 0.02 81.65 31.97
CA SER A 268 -0.98 82.59 31.47
C SER A 268 -1.28 83.71 32.45
N ASP A 269 -1.07 83.47 33.76
CA ASP A 269 -1.25 84.50 34.79
C ASP A 269 -0.10 85.53 34.84
N GLU A 270 1.03 85.28 34.16
CA GLU A 270 2.20 86.18 34.10
C GLU A 270 2.21 87.16 32.90
N LYS A 271 1.10 87.36 32.14
CA LYS A 271 1.05 88.40 31.09
C LYS A 271 -0.24 89.24 31.04
N GLY A 272 -0.18 90.41 31.67
CA GLY A 272 -0.67 91.67 31.09
C GLY A 272 0.35 92.23 30.07
N VAL A 273 -0.12 92.85 28.98
CA VAL A 273 0.46 92.94 27.60
C VAL A 273 0.79 94.44 27.26
N PRO A 274 1.61 94.89 26.24
CA PRO A 274 1.74 94.34 24.87
C PRO A 274 3.07 94.37 24.10
N GLY A 275 3.15 93.47 23.10
CA GLY A 275 3.64 93.79 21.75
C GLY A 275 5.04 93.32 21.31
N LYS A 276 5.11 92.18 20.59
CA LYS A 276 5.88 91.99 19.33
C LYS A 276 5.67 90.58 18.78
N GLU A 277 5.23 90.49 17.52
CA GLU A 277 5.11 89.25 16.75
C GLU A 277 6.47 88.57 16.55
N PRO A 278 6.50 87.22 16.50
CA PRO A 278 7.50 86.53 15.71
C PRO A 278 6.87 85.56 14.70
N VAL A 279 7.12 85.88 13.44
CA VAL A 279 7.39 85.03 12.26
C VAL A 279 7.12 83.52 12.41
N VAL A 280 6.16 83.06 11.61
CA VAL A 280 5.84 81.65 11.33
C VAL A 280 6.98 80.97 10.56
N GLY A 281 7.82 80.23 11.27
CA GLY A 281 8.76 79.25 10.70
C GLY A 281 8.11 77.87 10.54
N LYS A 282 7.71 77.53 9.31
CA LYS A 282 7.28 76.17 8.91
C LYS A 282 8.39 75.16 9.21
N LYS A 283 8.09 74.10 9.99
CA LYS A 283 8.62 72.72 9.79
C LYS A 283 7.85 71.66 10.59
N GLY A 284 6.77 71.18 9.96
CA GLY A 284 6.41 69.76 9.83
C GLY A 284 6.19 68.91 11.08
N LYS A 285 4.92 68.77 11.49
CA LYS A 285 4.37 67.45 11.85
C LYS A 285 3.04 67.26 11.12
N LYS A 286 3.08 66.40 10.10
CA LYS A 286 1.90 65.88 9.41
C LYS A 286 0.96 65.27 10.44
N ALA A 287 -0.20 65.89 10.64
CA ALA A 287 -1.38 65.20 11.08
C ALA A 287 -1.83 64.27 9.95
N VAL A 288 -1.89 62.96 10.22
CA VAL A 288 -2.81 62.05 9.53
C VAL A 288 -3.52 61.23 10.60
N CYS A 289 -4.57 61.83 11.15
CA CYS A 289 -5.75 61.18 11.71
C CYS A 289 -6.89 61.91 10.96
N LEU A 290 -7.90 61.34 10.31
CA LEU A 290 -8.60 60.08 10.46
C LEU A 290 -9.16 59.68 9.09
N LYS A 291 -9.04 58.42 8.69
CA LYS A 291 -10.06 57.80 7.83
C LYS A 291 -10.78 56.75 8.65
N LYS A 292 -12.03 57.06 8.95
CA LYS A 292 -13.14 56.15 9.28
C LYS A 292 -12.87 54.76 8.70
N LEU A 293 -12.65 53.75 9.55
CA LEU A 293 -12.85 52.37 9.16
C LEU A 293 -14.26 51.96 9.55
N LYS A 294 -15.12 52.03 8.53
CA LYS A 294 -16.39 51.31 8.39
C LYS A 294 -16.25 49.89 8.92
N LYS A 295 -17.25 49.44 9.69
CA LYS A 295 -17.59 48.02 9.82
C LYS A 295 -17.66 47.39 8.42
N PRO A 296 -16.96 46.28 8.13
CA PRO A 296 -17.41 45.32 7.14
C PRO A 296 -18.26 44.26 7.83
N LYS A 297 -19.32 43.89 7.10
CA LYS A 297 -20.42 43.01 7.48
C LYS A 297 -19.93 41.60 7.82
N LYS A 298 -20.60 40.98 8.79
CA LYS A 298 -20.67 39.52 8.93
C LYS A 298 -21.16 38.95 7.60
N ALA A 299 -20.32 38.19 6.91
CA ALA A 299 -20.79 37.24 5.92
C ALA A 299 -21.36 36.04 6.68
N LEU A 300 -22.68 35.87 6.59
CA LEU A 300 -23.35 34.60 6.83
C LEU A 300 -22.78 33.60 5.83
N VAL A 301 -22.07 32.59 6.34
CA VAL A 301 -21.97 31.29 5.67
C VAL A 301 -22.53 30.29 6.67
N GLU A 302 -23.81 29.99 6.49
CA GLU A 302 -24.41 28.76 7.00
C GLU A 302 -23.65 27.57 6.42
N LYS A 303 -22.93 26.84 7.27
CA LYS A 303 -22.65 25.42 7.03
C LYS A 303 -23.48 24.65 8.03
N LYS A 304 -24.56 24.04 7.53
CA LYS A 304 -25.36 23.01 8.19
C LYS A 304 -24.44 22.01 8.88
N ALA A 305 -24.57 21.88 10.20
CA ALA A 305 -24.14 20.70 10.92
C ALA A 305 -25.07 19.55 10.50
N ALA A 306 -24.52 18.53 9.85
CA ALA A 306 -25.21 17.26 9.70
C ALA A 306 -25.24 16.59 11.08
N SER A 307 -26.43 16.46 11.64
CA SER A 307 -26.72 15.59 12.76
C SER A 307 -26.73 14.13 12.27
N GLU A 308 -25.67 13.38 12.54
CA GLU A 308 -25.78 11.93 12.60
C GLU A 308 -26.45 11.56 13.92
N LYS A 309 -27.78 11.34 13.84
CA LYS A 309 -28.52 10.60 14.86
C LYS A 309 -27.98 9.18 14.87
N ILE A 310 -27.50 8.80 16.05
CA ILE A 310 -27.40 7.43 16.53
C ILE A 310 -28.76 6.76 16.31
N LEU A 311 -28.80 5.77 15.44
CA LEU A 311 -29.91 4.83 15.34
C LEU A 311 -29.54 3.62 16.19
N SER A 312 -30.15 3.57 17.37
CA SER A 312 -30.38 2.33 18.10
C SER A 312 -31.48 1.55 17.40
N HIS A 313 -31.11 0.46 16.76
CA HIS A 313 -31.82 -0.83 16.73
C HIS A 313 -30.87 -1.89 16.20
#